data_AF-A0A2S0M9D6-F1
#
_entry.id   AF-A0A2S0M9D6-F1
#
_cell.length_a   1.000
_cell.length_b   1.000
_cell.length_c   1.000
_cell.angle_alpha   90.00
_cell.angle_beta   90.00
_cell.angle_gamma   90.00
#
_symmetry.space_group_name_H-M   'P 1'
#
loop_
_entity.id
_entity.type
_entity.pdbx_description
1 polymer ?
#
loop_
_entity_poly.entity_id
_entity_poly.type
_entity_poly.pdbx_seq_one_letter_code
_entity_poly.pdbx_strand_id
1 'polypeptide(L)'
;MITKQKIYQDGDKICLRNTVDVSSAVDAARRVNEIDNGGWAGDKNERIQLMGFIPPEFWGFDPWLICAKRAELEGNQAKYQYYIQKFFSVWKQFAVNHKKRTWRGAVLLG
;
A
#
# COMPACT_ATOMS: atom_id res chain seq x y z
N MET A 1 -11.55 -3.56 7.81
CA MET A 1 -12.72 -3.30 8.68
C MET A 1 -12.28 -3.16 10.13
N ILE A 2 -12.78 -2.19 10.91
CA ILE A 2 -12.49 -2.14 12.36
C ILE A 2 -13.19 -3.31 13.06
N THR A 3 -12.43 -4.18 13.72
CA THR A 3 -12.94 -5.37 14.43
C THR A 3 -13.08 -5.17 15.92
N LYS A 4 -12.33 -4.21 16.48
CA LYS A 4 -12.38 -3.89 17.91
C LYS A 4 -12.04 -2.43 18.13
N GLN A 5 -12.80 -1.78 18.99
CA GLN A 5 -12.54 -0.42 19.42
C GLN A 5 -12.49 -0.40 20.94
N LYS A 6 -11.49 0.28 21.50
CA LYS A 6 -11.35 0.49 22.95
C LYS A 6 -11.01 1.94 23.20
N ILE A 7 -11.75 2.56 24.12
CA ILE A 7 -11.39 3.83 24.73
C ILE A 7 -10.73 3.52 26.07
N TYR A 8 -9.59 4.13 26.33
CA TYR A 8 -8.88 3.99 27.60
C TYR A 8 -8.19 5.31 27.92
N GLN A 9 -7.97 5.55 29.21
CA GLN A 9 -7.26 6.72 29.68
C GLN A 9 -5.78 6.36 29.92
N ASP A 10 -4.88 7.19 29.40
CA ASP A 10 -3.43 7.09 29.57
C ASP A 10 -2.93 8.42 30.17
N GLY A 11 -2.83 8.45 31.51
CA GLY A 11 -2.62 9.68 32.27
C GLY A 11 -3.74 10.70 32.05
N ASP A 12 -3.39 11.89 31.57
CA ASP A 12 -4.35 12.97 31.27
C ASP A 12 -4.95 12.86 29.86
N LYS A 13 -4.63 11.81 29.10
CA LYS A 13 -5.09 11.63 27.72
C LYS A 13 -6.17 10.58 27.63
N ILE A 14 -7.21 10.87 26.84
CA ILE A 14 -8.18 9.86 26.41
C ILE A 14 -7.70 9.30 25.08
N CYS A 15 -7.45 7.99 25.03
CA CYS A 15 -6.93 7.29 23.88
C CYS A 15 -7.97 6.37 23.25
N LEU A 16 -8.07 6.41 21.93
CA LEU A 16 -8.87 5.48 21.12
C LEU A 16 -7.93 4.48 20.45
N ARG A 17 -8.10 3.18 20.75
CA ARG A 17 -7.40 2.09 20.06
C ARG A 17 -8.38 1.33 19.17
N ASN A 18 -8.13 1.39 17.86
CA ASN A 18 -8.84 0.60 16.87
C ASN A 18 -7.97 -0.60 16.47
N THR A 19 -8.58 -1.78 16.39
CA THR A 19 -8.02 -2.96 15.73
C THR A 19 -8.69 -3.09 14.39
N VAL A 20 -7.90 -3.17 13.32
CA VAL A 20 -8.40 -3.26 11.95
C VAL A 20 -8.00 -4.61 11.39
N ASP A 21 -8.97 -5.31 10.81
CA ASP A 21 -8.68 -6.46 9.97
C ASP A 21 -8.22 -5.99 8.58
N VAL A 22 -7.02 -6.45 8.23
CA VAL A 22 -6.31 -6.15 6.98
C VAL A 22 -6.04 -7.42 6.16
N SER A 23 -6.57 -8.57 6.59
CA SER A 23 -6.34 -9.88 5.96
C SER A 23 -6.63 -9.84 4.46
N SER A 24 -7.73 -9.24 4.04
CA SER A 24 -8.14 -9.13 2.64
C SER A 24 -7.11 -8.41 1.76
N ALA A 25 -6.50 -7.32 2.24
CA ALA A 25 -5.49 -6.56 1.51
C ALA A 25 -4.17 -7.34 1.40
N VAL A 26 -3.77 -8.02 2.48
CA VAL A 26 -2.58 -8.89 2.49
C VAL A 26 -2.78 -10.08 1.55
N ASP A 27 -3.95 -10.72 1.58
CA ASP A 27 -4.28 -11.84 0.72
C ASP A 27 -4.38 -11.45 -0.75
N ALA A 28 -4.87 -10.24 -1.04
CA ALA A 28 -4.85 -9.70 -2.40
C ALA A 28 -3.41 -9.49 -2.89
N ALA A 29 -2.56 -8.84 -2.09
CA ALA A 29 -1.15 -8.63 -2.42
C ALA A 29 -0.41 -9.96 -2.64
N ARG A 30 -0.64 -10.94 -1.77
CA ARG A 30 -0.08 -12.29 -1.89
C ARG A 30 -0.51 -12.98 -3.18
N ARG A 31 -1.82 -13.02 -3.48
CA ARG A 31 -2.35 -13.69 -4.68
C ARG A 31 -1.77 -13.09 -5.97
N VAL A 32 -1.67 -11.77 -6.05
CA VAL A 32 -1.07 -11.10 -7.22
C VAL A 32 0.42 -11.43 -7.37
N ASN A 33 1.15 -11.50 -6.27
CA ASN A 33 2.56 -11.90 -6.29
C ASN A 33 2.78 -13.36 -6.73
N GLU A 34 1.88 -14.26 -6.34
CA GLU A 34 1.97 -15.69 -6.63
C GLU A 34 1.52 -16.03 -8.05
N ILE A 35 0.45 -15.40 -8.52
CA ILE A 35 -0.20 -15.74 -9.80
C ILE A 35 0.41 -14.97 -10.97
N ASP A 36 0.71 -13.68 -10.78
CA ASP A 36 1.04 -12.76 -11.88
C ASP A 36 2.38 -12.03 -11.68
N ASN A 37 3.22 -12.53 -10.77
CA ASN A 37 4.58 -12.01 -10.52
C ASN A 37 4.64 -10.50 -10.21
N GLY A 38 3.56 -9.93 -9.69
CA GLY A 38 3.47 -8.49 -9.44
C GLY A 38 2.27 -7.81 -10.11
N GLY A 39 1.58 -8.46 -11.05
CA GLY A 39 0.35 -7.92 -11.63
C GLY A 39 0.56 -6.74 -12.56
N TRP A 40 0.08 -6.85 -13.79
CA TRP A 40 0.14 -5.77 -14.79
C TRP A 40 -1.28 -5.39 -15.21
N ALA A 41 -1.56 -4.09 -15.23
CA ALA A 41 -2.81 -3.55 -15.77
C ALA A 41 -2.54 -2.81 -17.08
N GLY A 42 -3.34 -3.06 -18.11
CA GLY A 42 -3.26 -2.39 -19.41
C GLY A 42 -2.72 -3.27 -20.55
N ASP A 43 -3.03 -2.87 -21.79
CA ASP A 43 -2.54 -3.55 -23.01
C ASP A 43 -1.08 -3.13 -23.32
N LYS A 44 -0.42 -3.78 -24.28
CA LYS A 44 1.04 -3.69 -24.60
C LYS A 44 1.68 -2.29 -24.55
N ASN A 45 0.93 -1.21 -24.76
CA ASN A 45 1.42 0.17 -24.80
C ASN A 45 1.19 0.99 -23.51
N GLU A 46 0.42 0.50 -22.54
CA GLU A 46 0.09 1.21 -21.29
C GLU A 46 0.18 0.29 -20.09
N ARG A 47 1.31 -0.42 -19.95
CA ARG A 47 1.55 -1.31 -18.81
C ARG A 47 1.73 -0.50 -17.54
N ILE A 48 0.72 -0.52 -16.67
CA ILE A 48 0.77 0.03 -15.32
C ILE A 48 1.11 -1.11 -14.35
N GLN A 49 2.20 -0.92 -13.60
CA GLN A 49 2.59 -1.84 -12.53
C GLN A 49 1.72 -1.62 -11.30
N LEU A 50 1.14 -2.70 -10.79
CA LEU A 50 0.39 -2.64 -9.55
C LEU A 50 1.35 -2.47 -8.35
N MET A 51 1.20 -1.41 -7.56
CA MET A 51 2.11 -1.16 -6.42
C MET A 51 1.73 -1.96 -5.16
N GLY A 52 0.44 -2.19 -4.95
CA GLY A 52 -0.06 -2.88 -3.77
C GLY A 52 -1.51 -2.56 -3.44
N PHE A 53 -1.97 -3.05 -2.30
CA PHE A 53 -3.36 -2.92 -1.83
C PHE A 53 -3.40 -2.17 -0.51
N ILE A 54 -3.90 -0.94 -0.53
CA ILE A 54 -3.99 -0.09 0.67
C ILE A 54 -5.33 -0.34 1.36
N PRO A 55 -5.36 -0.79 2.64
CA PRO A 55 -6.62 -0.91 3.36
C PRO A 55 -7.29 0.46 3.53
N PRO A 56 -8.62 0.58 3.31
CA PRO A 56 -9.34 1.86 3.39
C PRO A 56 -9.11 2.63 4.70
N GLU A 57 -8.99 1.91 5.82
CA GLU A 57 -8.83 2.52 7.15
C GLU A 57 -7.49 3.23 7.32
N PHE A 58 -6.43 2.79 6.62
CA PHE A 58 -5.11 3.40 6.73
C PHE A 58 -5.10 4.83 6.20
N TRP A 59 -5.98 5.16 5.26
CA TRP A 59 -6.13 6.54 4.77
C TRP A 59 -6.62 7.55 5.81
N GLY A 60 -7.11 7.07 6.96
CA GLY A 60 -7.61 7.92 8.04
C GLY A 60 -6.55 8.28 9.09
N PHE A 61 -5.45 7.54 9.17
CA PHE A 61 -4.46 7.73 10.24
C PHE A 61 -3.00 7.67 9.78
N ASP A 62 -2.69 7.00 8.66
CA ASP A 62 -1.32 6.84 8.22
C ASP A 62 -0.78 8.20 7.73
N PRO A 63 0.37 8.67 8.27
CA PRO A 63 0.88 9.99 7.95
C PRO A 63 1.28 10.14 6.47
N TRP A 64 1.74 9.07 5.82
CA TRP A 64 2.10 9.12 4.40
C TRP A 64 0.86 9.22 3.53
N LEU A 65 -0.20 8.46 3.84
CA LEU A 65 -1.45 8.51 3.07
C LEU A 65 -2.22 9.82 3.26
N ILE A 66 -2.16 10.42 4.46
CA ILE A 66 -2.71 11.77 4.69
C ILE A 66 -1.97 12.80 3.83
N CYS A 67 -0.64 12.74 3.78
CA CYS A 67 0.17 13.61 2.93
C CYS A 67 -0.09 13.35 1.43
N ALA A 68 -0.30 12.09 1.03
CA ALA A 68 -0.69 11.73 -0.33
C ALA A 68 -2.01 12.42 -0.71
N LYS A 69 -3.07 12.27 0.10
CA LYS A 69 -4.36 12.95 -0.16
C LYS A 69 -4.23 14.47 -0.29
N ARG A 70 -3.39 15.10 0.53
CA ARG A 70 -3.12 16.56 0.40
C ARG A 70 -2.45 16.89 -0.93
N ALA A 71 -1.43 16.12 -1.31
CA ALA A 71 -0.75 16.31 -2.58
C ALA A 71 -1.67 16.08 -3.79
N GLU A 72 -2.60 15.12 -3.71
CA GLU A 72 -3.63 14.89 -4.73
C GLU A 72 -4.56 16.09 -4.88
N LEU A 73 -5.06 16.65 -3.76
CA LEU A 73 -5.89 17.86 -3.76
C LEU A 73 -5.16 19.09 -4.31
N GLU A 74 -3.84 19.17 -4.13
CA GLU A 74 -2.99 20.21 -4.70
C GLU A 74 -2.64 19.97 -6.17
N GLY A 75 -3.07 18.85 -6.77
CA GLY A 75 -2.70 18.45 -8.14
C GLY A 75 -1.24 18.05 -8.30
N ASN A 76 -0.52 17.82 -7.20
CA ASN A 76 0.90 17.47 -7.22
C ASN A 76 1.10 15.95 -7.30
N GLN A 77 0.99 15.42 -8.52
CA GLN A 77 1.09 13.98 -8.76
C GLN A 77 2.45 13.38 -8.37
N ALA A 78 3.54 14.15 -8.47
CA ALA A 78 4.87 13.69 -8.07
C ALA A 78 4.97 13.47 -6.56
N LYS A 79 4.46 14.41 -5.74
CA LYS A 79 4.40 14.26 -4.29
C LYS A 79 3.42 13.16 -3.88
N TYR A 80 2.27 13.06 -4.55
CA TYR A 80 1.33 11.96 -4.32
C TYR A 80 2.05 10.61 -4.47
N GLN A 81 2.69 10.37 -5.61
CA GLN A 81 3.38 9.11 -5.89
C GLN A 81 4.51 8.84 -4.90
N TYR A 82 5.28 9.88 -4.52
CA TYR A 82 6.32 9.76 -3.49
C TYR A 82 5.76 9.27 -2.16
N TYR A 83 4.64 9.84 -1.69
CA TYR A 83 4.05 9.44 -0.42
C TYR A 83 3.44 8.03 -0.47
N ILE A 84 2.83 7.64 -1.59
CA ILE A 84 2.37 6.26 -1.78
C ILE A 84 3.55 5.26 -1.74
N GLN A 85 4.68 5.59 -2.37
CA GLN A 85 5.88 4.75 -2.29
C GLN A 85 6.43 4.66 -0.86
N LYS A 86 6.41 5.76 -0.11
CA LYS A 86 6.81 5.75 1.31
C LYS A 86 5.91 4.86 2.16
N PHE A 87 4.60 4.90 1.93
CA PHE A 87 3.66 4.00 2.58
C PHE A 87 4.06 2.52 2.39
N PHE A 88 4.24 2.09 1.13
CA PHE A 88 4.62 0.70 0.84
C PHE A 88 6.03 0.31 1.31
N SER A 89 6.93 1.29 1.47
CA SER A 89 8.26 1.03 2.05
C SER A 89 8.20 0.65 3.53
N VAL A 90 7.23 1.22 4.27
CA VAL A 90 6.98 0.93 5.68
C VAL A 90 6.12 -0.32 5.82
N TRP A 91 5.02 -0.40 5.06
CA TRP A 91 4.01 -1.45 5.16
C TRP A 91 4.16 -2.48 4.04
N LYS A 92 5.28 -3.20 4.06
CA LYS A 92 5.66 -4.16 3.00
C LYS A 92 4.65 -5.28 2.78
N GLN A 93 3.86 -5.65 3.79
CA GLN A 93 2.83 -6.68 3.68
C GLN A 93 1.69 -6.31 2.72
N PHE A 94 1.52 -5.03 2.41
CA PHE A 94 0.54 -4.53 1.46
C PHE A 94 1.12 -4.31 0.07
N ALA A 95 2.45 -4.32 -0.05
CA ALA A 95 3.15 -4.09 -1.29
C ALA A 95 3.14 -5.34 -2.16
N VAL A 96 3.07 -5.11 -3.47
CA VAL A 96 3.19 -6.16 -4.47
C VAL A 96 4.64 -6.22 -4.95
N ASN A 97 5.23 -7.41 -4.82
CA ASN A 97 6.61 -7.70 -5.16
C ASN A 97 6.70 -8.11 -6.62
N HIS A 98 7.17 -7.19 -7.44
CA HIS A 98 7.57 -7.50 -8.81
C HIS A 98 8.86 -8.34 -8.76
N LYS A 99 8.73 -9.66 -8.95
CA LYS A 99 9.92 -10.53 -9.09
C LYS A 99 10.63 -10.15 -10.38
N LYS A 100 11.84 -9.60 -10.26
CA LYS A 100 12.73 -9.39 -11.41
C LYS A 100 12.95 -10.74 -12.11
N ARG A 101 12.47 -10.88 -13.35
CA ARG A 101 12.85 -12.03 -14.17
C ARG A 101 14.35 -11.95 -14.38
N THR A 102 15.09 -12.97 -13.97
CA THR A 102 16.52 -13.06 -14.22
C THR A 102 16.78 -14.21 -15.19
N TRP A 103 17.64 -13.99 -16.18
CA TRP A 103 18.15 -15.04 -17.07
C TRP A 103 19.66 -15.08 -16.96
N ARG A 104 20.21 -16.23 -16.54
CA ARG A 104 21.65 -16.43 -16.28
C ARG A 104 22.27 -15.35 -15.36
N GLY A 105 21.55 -14.94 -14.32
CA GLY A 105 22.02 -13.95 -13.34
C GLY A 105 21.88 -12.49 -13.77
N ALA A 106 21.47 -12.19 -15.00
CA ALA A 106 21.17 -10.83 -15.44
C ALA A 106 19.68 -10.50 -15.21
N VAL A 107 19.39 -9.32 -14.66
CA VAL A 107 18.02 -8.79 -14.54
C VAL A 107 17.51 -8.46 -15.93
N LEU A 108 16.44 -9.15 -16.36
CA LEU A 108 15.68 -8.77 -17.54
C LEU A 108 14.77 -7.60 -17.12
N LEU A 109 15.14 -6.39 -17.55
CA LEU A 109 14.25 -5.24 -17.51
C LEU A 109 13.09 -5.54 -18.47
N GLY A 110 11.88 -5.65 -17.94
CA GLY A 110 10.64 -5.83 -18.67
C GLY A 110 9.62 -4.81 -18.19
#